data_AF-A0A1V5FFM2-F1
#
_entry.id   AF-A0A1V5FFM2-F1
#
_cell.length_a   1.000
_cell.length_b   1.000
_cell.length_c   1.000
_cell.angle_alpha   90.00
_cell.angle_beta   90.00
_cell.angle_gamma   90.00
#
_symmetry.space_group_name_H-M   'P 1'
#
loop_
_entity.id
_entity.type
_entity.pdbx_description
1 polymer ?
#
loop_
_entity_poly.entity_id
_entity_poly.type
_entity_poly.pdbx_seq_one_letter_code
_entity_poly.pdbx_strand_id
1 'polypeptide(L)'
;MWLWSEIKTWEHETITRFGVEWTIYRRDGREIEIGYRASIGDGASIGSGASIGDRASIGDGASIGDGASIGYGASIGDGDLYLCLGPLGSRRAMLTAVCREGAIKYYTGCFGGTGAEFRAAVEATHGDGEHGRAYRAAMEFSERMFAAKACCVSGH
;
A
#
# COMPACT_ATOMS: atom_id res chain seq x y z
N MET A 1 -2.99 3.15 13.55
CA MET A 1 -2.12 1.99 13.24
C MET A 1 -1.93 1.15 14.48
N TRP A 2 -2.02 -0.17 14.35
CA TRP A 2 -1.93 -1.15 15.44
C TRP A 2 -0.95 -2.26 15.08
N LEU A 3 -0.32 -2.86 16.08
CA LEU A 3 0.56 -4.00 15.85
C LEU A 3 -0.24 -5.20 15.37
N TRP A 4 0.36 -5.99 14.48
CA TRP A 4 -0.25 -7.22 13.98
C TRP A 4 -0.57 -8.20 15.11
N SER A 5 0.25 -8.24 16.16
CA SER A 5 -0.03 -9.02 17.38
C SER A 5 -1.32 -8.61 18.08
N GLU A 6 -1.68 -7.33 18.05
CA GLU A 6 -2.92 -6.81 18.61
C GLU A 6 -4.11 -7.04 17.67
N ILE A 7 -3.93 -6.81 16.36
CA ILE A 7 -5.01 -6.99 15.38
C ILE A 7 -5.52 -8.43 15.37
N LYS A 8 -4.63 -9.42 15.57
CA LYS A 8 -5.00 -10.83 15.70
C LYS A 8 -6.01 -11.12 16.83
N THR A 9 -6.20 -10.21 17.78
CA THR A 9 -7.17 -10.37 18.88
C THR A 9 -8.49 -9.65 18.64
N TRP A 10 -8.65 -8.97 17.50
CA TRP A 10 -9.87 -8.25 17.16
C TRP A 10 -10.99 -9.22 16.76
N GLU A 11 -12.23 -8.74 16.74
CA GLU A 11 -13.33 -9.51 16.15
C GLU A 11 -13.04 -9.73 14.68
N HIS A 12 -13.19 -10.97 14.20
CA HIS A 12 -12.92 -11.25 12.80
C HIS A 12 -13.87 -12.29 12.21
N GLU A 13 -14.12 -12.13 10.91
CA GLU A 13 -14.85 -13.10 10.10
C GLU A 13 -14.10 -13.37 8.80
N THR A 14 -14.28 -14.57 8.24
CA THR A 14 -13.78 -14.87 6.89
C THR A 14 -14.94 -14.86 5.92
N ILE A 15 -14.83 -14.05 4.88
CA ILE A 15 -15.80 -13.95 3.79
C ILE A 15 -15.18 -14.43 2.49
N THR A 16 -16.01 -14.86 1.55
CA THR A 16 -15.59 -15.07 0.17
C THR A 16 -16.12 -13.95 -0.71
N ARG A 17 -15.23 -13.21 -1.37
CA ARG A 17 -15.57 -12.13 -2.30
C ARG A 17 -14.91 -12.43 -3.65
N PHE A 18 -15.69 -12.51 -4.73
CA PHE A 18 -15.20 -12.84 -6.08
C PHE A 18 -14.39 -14.15 -6.18
N GLY A 19 -14.76 -15.18 -5.40
CA GLY A 19 -14.05 -16.47 -5.38
C GLY A 19 -12.73 -16.46 -4.61
N VAL A 20 -12.48 -15.40 -3.84
CA VAL A 20 -11.30 -15.20 -3.00
C VAL A 20 -11.72 -15.11 -1.54
N GLU A 21 -10.99 -15.78 -0.64
CA GLU A 21 -11.21 -15.69 0.80
C GLU A 21 -10.51 -14.47 1.40
N TRP A 22 -11.23 -13.74 2.25
CA TRP A 22 -10.73 -12.57 2.97
C TRP A 22 -11.09 -12.69 4.45
N THR A 23 -10.13 -12.47 5.34
CA THR A 23 -10.39 -12.30 6.77
C THR A 23 -10.50 -10.81 7.09
N ILE A 24 -11.63 -10.41 7.65
CA ILE A 24 -11.90 -9.02 8.01
C ILE A 24 -11.80 -8.87 9.52
N TYR A 25 -10.88 -8.04 10.00
CA TYR A 25 -10.69 -7.71 11.40
C TYR A 25 -11.38 -6.39 11.73
N ARG A 26 -12.16 -6.34 12.81
CA ARG A 26 -12.94 -5.18 13.21
C ARG A 26 -12.78 -4.83 14.68
N ARG A 27 -12.71 -3.53 14.96
CA ARG A 27 -12.73 -2.97 16.31
C ARG A 27 -13.12 -1.49 16.30
N ASP A 28 -14.08 -1.11 17.14
CA ASP A 28 -14.50 0.29 17.34
C ASP A 28 -14.79 1.05 16.02
N GLY A 29 -15.46 0.40 15.07
CA GLY A 29 -15.77 1.00 13.75
C GLY A 29 -14.60 1.05 12.77
N ARG A 30 -13.47 0.43 13.09
CA ARG A 30 -12.31 0.25 12.19
C ARG A 30 -12.34 -1.13 11.56
N GLU A 31 -11.83 -1.24 10.35
CA GLU A 31 -11.82 -2.46 9.57
C GLU A 31 -10.46 -2.67 8.92
N ILE A 32 -9.95 -3.90 8.89
CA ILE A 32 -8.75 -4.31 8.16
C ILE A 32 -9.08 -5.59 7.40
N GLU A 33 -8.87 -5.58 6.09
CA GLU A 33 -9.12 -6.75 5.22
C GLU A 33 -7.79 -7.46 4.92
N ILE A 34 -7.70 -8.76 5.18
CA ILE A 34 -6.51 -9.59 4.89
C ILE A 34 -6.90 -10.74 3.97
N GLY A 35 -6.27 -10.81 2.81
CA GLY A 35 -6.51 -11.80 1.76
C GLY A 35 -5.90 -13.16 2.07
N TYR A 36 -6.37 -14.15 1.33
CA TYR A 36 -6.01 -15.55 1.54
C TYR A 36 -4.49 -15.78 1.43
N ARG A 37 -3.91 -16.48 2.41
CA ARG A 37 -2.46 -16.75 2.51
C ARG A 37 -1.56 -15.51 2.54
N ALA A 38 -2.09 -14.34 2.90
CA ALA A 38 -1.20 -13.23 3.24
C ALA A 38 -0.34 -13.62 4.46
N SER A 39 0.95 -13.35 4.39
CA SER A 39 1.90 -13.50 5.49
C SER A 39 2.21 -12.13 6.05
N ILE A 40 2.12 -11.98 7.37
CA ILE A 40 2.40 -10.72 8.07
C ILE A 40 3.37 -11.00 9.19
N GLY A 41 4.54 -10.38 9.10
CA GLY A 41 5.66 -10.52 10.00
C GLY A 41 5.41 -9.94 11.39
N ASP A 42 6.28 -10.31 12.31
CA ASP A 42 6.21 -9.88 13.70
C ASP A 42 6.56 -8.39 13.82
N GLY A 43 5.86 -7.69 14.70
CA GLY A 43 6.05 -6.25 14.89
C GLY A 43 5.53 -5.37 13.75
N ALA A 44 4.96 -5.94 12.67
CA ALA A 44 4.30 -5.14 11.64
C ALA A 44 3.15 -4.32 12.23
N SER A 45 2.93 -3.11 11.72
CA SER A 45 1.84 -2.24 12.11
C SER A 45 0.92 -1.92 10.94
N ILE A 46 -0.40 -1.99 11.16
CA ILE A 46 -1.41 -1.85 10.11
C ILE A 46 -2.43 -0.79 10.51
N GLY A 47 -2.75 0.08 9.57
CA GLY A 47 -3.68 1.18 9.70
C GLY A 47 -5.13 0.78 9.51
N SER A 48 -6.03 1.67 9.94
CA SER A 48 -7.47 1.51 9.81
C SER A 48 -7.86 1.58 8.33
N GLY A 49 -8.75 0.70 7.89
CA GLY A 49 -9.19 0.62 6.50
C GLY A 49 -8.15 0.05 5.54
N ALA A 50 -7.07 -0.54 6.06
CA ALA A 50 -6.08 -1.19 5.20
C ALA A 50 -6.64 -2.50 4.61
N SER A 51 -6.32 -2.76 3.35
CA SER A 51 -6.65 -4.00 2.64
C SER A 51 -5.35 -4.64 2.16
N ILE A 52 -5.07 -5.87 2.57
CA ILE A 52 -3.87 -6.64 2.22
C ILE A 52 -4.30 -7.81 1.36
N GLY A 53 -3.89 -7.85 0.10
CA GLY A 53 -4.35 -8.84 -0.87
C GLY A 53 -3.78 -10.24 -0.65
N ASP A 54 -4.36 -11.22 -1.36
CA ASP A 54 -3.94 -12.62 -1.23
C ASP A 54 -2.46 -12.80 -1.51
N ARG A 55 -1.85 -13.71 -0.76
CA ARG A 55 -0.44 -14.08 -0.87
C ARG A 55 0.52 -12.90 -0.72
N ALA A 56 0.05 -11.74 -0.25
CA ALA A 56 0.92 -10.63 0.09
C ALA A 56 1.84 -11.04 1.25
N SER A 57 3.07 -10.54 1.25
CA SER A 57 4.08 -10.83 2.25
C SER A 57 4.53 -9.52 2.90
N ILE A 58 3.98 -9.23 4.07
CA ILE A 58 4.38 -8.10 4.90
C ILE A 58 5.46 -8.59 5.85
N GLY A 59 6.63 -7.96 5.82
CA GLY A 59 7.80 -8.33 6.59
C GLY A 59 7.70 -7.84 8.03
N ASP A 60 8.63 -8.31 8.84
CA ASP A 60 8.75 -7.92 10.24
C ASP A 60 8.94 -6.39 10.34
N GLY A 61 8.32 -5.75 11.33
CA GLY A 61 8.42 -4.30 11.55
C GLY A 61 7.76 -3.39 10.50
N ALA A 62 7.24 -3.93 9.40
CA ALA A 62 6.68 -3.13 8.31
C ALA A 62 5.48 -2.28 8.74
N SER A 63 5.33 -1.09 8.15
CA SER A 63 4.28 -0.13 8.51
C SER A 63 3.33 0.14 7.35
N ILE A 64 2.08 -0.31 7.48
CA ILE A 64 1.01 -0.16 6.50
C ILE A 64 0.06 0.94 6.97
N GLY A 65 -0.01 2.06 6.24
CA GLY A 65 -0.82 3.23 6.63
C GLY A 65 -2.34 3.01 6.60
N ASP A 66 -3.08 3.94 7.19
CA ASP A 66 -4.55 3.94 7.15
C ASP A 66 -5.05 4.03 5.68
N GLY A 67 -6.02 3.20 5.30
CA GLY A 67 -6.58 3.13 3.95
C GLY A 67 -5.67 2.52 2.87
N ALA A 68 -4.52 1.97 3.25
CA ALA A 68 -3.57 1.38 2.31
C ALA A 68 -4.12 0.10 1.65
N SER A 69 -3.87 -0.11 0.35
CA SER A 69 -4.30 -1.33 -0.37
C SER A 69 -3.13 -2.10 -0.97
N ILE A 70 -2.63 -3.11 -0.25
CA ILE A 70 -1.57 -4.00 -0.72
C ILE A 70 -2.15 -5.00 -1.74
N GLY A 71 -1.62 -5.03 -2.95
CA GLY A 71 -2.13 -5.92 -4.00
C GLY A 71 -1.74 -7.40 -3.84
N TYR A 72 -2.37 -8.26 -4.64
CA TYR A 72 -2.05 -9.68 -4.74
C TYR A 72 -0.54 -9.93 -4.91
N GLY A 73 0.03 -10.78 -4.06
CA GLY A 73 1.44 -11.20 -4.13
C GLY A 73 2.47 -10.09 -3.85
N ALA A 74 2.07 -8.92 -3.37
CA ALA A 74 3.01 -7.84 -3.05
C ALA A 74 3.83 -8.18 -1.81
N SER A 75 5.13 -7.85 -1.81
CA SER A 75 6.02 -8.05 -0.67
C SER A 75 6.59 -6.73 -0.16
N ILE A 76 6.47 -6.50 1.15
CA ILE A 76 6.96 -5.33 1.89
C ILE A 76 7.92 -5.88 2.96
N GLY A 77 9.12 -5.33 3.11
CA GLY A 77 10.13 -5.74 4.09
C GLY A 77 10.31 -4.73 5.22
N ASP A 78 11.17 -5.04 6.19
CA ASP A 78 11.56 -4.11 7.25
C ASP A 78 12.17 -2.82 6.64
N GLY A 79 11.78 -1.66 7.18
CA GLY A 79 12.19 -0.34 6.65
C GLY A 79 11.51 0.11 5.35
N ASP A 80 10.70 -0.73 4.69
CA ASP A 80 9.95 -0.30 3.53
C ASP A 80 8.81 0.66 3.91
N LEU A 81 8.63 1.71 3.10
CA LEU A 81 7.50 2.63 3.24
C LEU A 81 6.48 2.36 2.14
N TYR A 82 5.21 2.28 2.53
CA TYR A 82 4.12 1.99 1.63
C TYR A 82 3.07 3.11 1.67
N LEU A 83 2.56 3.51 0.51
CA LEU A 83 1.51 4.51 0.38
C LEU A 83 0.52 4.14 -0.74
N CYS A 84 -0.77 4.18 -0.44
CA CYS A 84 -1.84 4.02 -1.42
C CYS A 84 -2.55 5.36 -1.65
N LEU A 85 -2.73 5.76 -2.91
CA LEU A 85 -3.27 7.04 -3.33
C LEU A 85 -4.36 6.81 -4.37
N GLY A 86 -5.56 7.34 -4.13
CA GLY A 86 -6.61 7.30 -5.14
C GLY A 86 -8.02 7.45 -4.62
N PRO A 87 -9.01 7.23 -5.50
CA PRO A 87 -8.86 6.75 -6.88
C PRO A 87 -8.26 7.80 -7.84
N LEU A 88 -7.36 7.37 -8.73
CA LEU A 88 -6.70 8.19 -9.76
C LEU A 88 -6.99 7.69 -11.18
N GLY A 89 -6.87 8.60 -12.15
CA GLY A 89 -7.00 8.30 -13.57
C GLY A 89 -8.43 7.96 -14.03
N SER A 90 -8.57 7.73 -15.34
CA SER A 90 -9.86 7.45 -15.98
C SER A 90 -10.52 6.15 -15.50
N ARG A 91 -9.72 5.20 -14.99
CA ARG A 91 -10.18 3.92 -14.44
C ARG A 91 -10.54 3.96 -12.96
N ARG A 92 -10.39 5.13 -12.30
CA ARG A 92 -10.59 5.28 -10.85
C ARG A 92 -9.83 4.22 -10.05
N ALA A 93 -8.58 3.98 -10.42
CA ALA A 93 -7.75 2.94 -9.82
C ALA A 93 -6.93 3.49 -8.66
N MET A 94 -6.58 2.63 -7.70
CA MET A 94 -5.64 2.99 -6.64
C MET A 94 -4.20 2.92 -7.17
N LEU A 95 -3.42 3.96 -6.90
CA LEU A 95 -1.97 3.98 -7.09
C LEU A 95 -1.30 3.54 -5.81
N THR A 96 -0.37 2.60 -5.94
CA THR A 96 0.49 2.13 -4.87
C THR A 96 1.90 2.65 -5.10
N ALA A 97 2.52 3.24 -4.07
CA ALA A 97 3.92 3.60 -4.04
C ALA A 97 4.63 2.83 -2.91
N VAL A 98 5.79 2.26 -3.21
CA VAL A 98 6.62 1.49 -2.27
C VAL A 98 8.03 2.04 -2.32
N CYS A 99 8.55 2.50 -1.19
CA CYS A 99 9.94 2.90 -1.02
C CYS A 99 10.71 1.81 -0.28
N ARG A 100 11.78 1.29 -0.89
CA ARG A 100 12.73 0.37 -0.27
C ARG A 100 14.12 0.98 -0.38
N GLU A 101 14.80 1.17 0.74
CA GLU A 101 16.16 1.72 0.77
C GLU A 101 16.32 3.04 -0.03
N GLY A 102 15.28 3.88 -0.03
CA GLY A 102 15.25 5.14 -0.78
C GLY A 102 14.84 5.02 -2.26
N ALA A 103 14.69 3.80 -2.79
CA ALA A 103 14.20 3.56 -4.15
C ALA A 103 12.67 3.38 -4.16
N ILE A 104 11.97 4.22 -4.94
CA ILE A 104 10.51 4.20 -5.04
C ILE A 104 10.04 3.46 -6.29
N LYS A 105 9.12 2.49 -6.10
CA LYS A 105 8.37 1.81 -7.15
C LYS A 105 6.89 2.16 -7.08
N TYR A 106 6.24 2.25 -8.23
CA TYR A 106 4.82 2.55 -8.37
C TYR A 106 4.08 1.40 -9.04
N TYR A 107 2.85 1.15 -8.60
CA TYR A 107 1.98 0.12 -9.12
C TYR A 107 0.56 0.66 -9.29
N THR A 108 -0.05 0.45 -10.47
CA THR A 108 -1.45 0.79 -10.73
C THR A 108 -1.97 -0.05 -11.90
N GLY A 109 -3.05 -0.81 -11.68
CA GLY A 109 -3.50 -1.82 -12.65
C GLY A 109 -2.38 -2.81 -12.99
N CYS A 110 -2.13 -3.04 -14.29
CA CYS A 110 -1.05 -3.92 -14.76
C CYS A 110 0.33 -3.25 -14.77
N PHE A 111 0.43 -1.96 -14.43
CA PHE A 111 1.70 -1.26 -14.38
C PHE A 111 2.41 -1.58 -13.05
N GLY A 112 3.70 -1.90 -13.13
CA GLY A 112 4.62 -1.96 -12.00
C GLY A 112 6.02 -1.56 -12.46
N GLY A 113 6.62 -0.56 -11.85
CA GLY A 113 7.93 -0.04 -12.27
C GLY A 113 8.50 1.03 -11.34
N THR A 114 9.69 1.52 -11.68
CA THR A 114 10.38 2.63 -11.01
C THR A 114 9.62 3.95 -11.18
N GLY A 115 9.96 4.97 -10.37
CA GLY A 115 9.44 6.32 -10.55
C GLY A 115 9.68 6.91 -11.94
N ALA A 116 10.83 6.64 -12.56
CA ALA A 116 11.14 7.11 -13.91
C ALA A 116 10.24 6.45 -14.96
N GLU A 117 10.10 5.12 -14.92
CA GLU A 117 9.22 4.36 -15.82
C GLU A 117 7.77 4.78 -15.65
N PHE A 118 7.32 5.01 -14.41
CA PHE A 118 5.95 5.43 -14.15
C PHE A 118 5.66 6.82 -14.69
N ARG A 119 6.60 7.78 -14.51
CA ARG A 119 6.47 9.12 -15.06
C ARG A 119 6.36 9.10 -16.59
N ALA A 120 7.18 8.29 -17.24
CA ALA A 120 7.14 8.10 -18.69
C ALA A 120 5.81 7.47 -19.14
N ALA A 121 5.30 6.46 -18.43
CA ALA A 121 4.02 5.82 -18.74
C ALA A 121 2.83 6.78 -18.56
N VAL A 122 2.83 7.60 -17.49
CA VAL A 122 1.82 8.63 -17.25
C VAL A 122 1.85 9.67 -18.38
N GLU A 123 3.02 10.13 -18.78
CA GLU A 123 3.16 11.11 -19.87
C GLU A 123 2.66 10.53 -21.20
N ALA A 124 3.08 9.31 -21.55
CA ALA A 124 2.66 8.65 -22.79
C ALA A 124 1.14 8.41 -22.86
N THR A 125 0.49 8.15 -21.71
CA THR A 125 -0.93 7.78 -21.67
C THR A 125 -1.85 8.98 -21.45
N HIS A 126 -1.42 9.96 -20.64
CA HIS A 126 -2.28 11.04 -20.16
C HIS A 126 -1.73 12.45 -20.44
N GLY A 127 -0.45 12.58 -20.81
CA GLY A 127 0.21 13.85 -21.06
C GLY A 127 -0.04 14.88 -19.95
N ASP A 128 -0.38 16.10 -20.36
CA ASP A 128 -0.79 17.20 -19.45
C ASP A 128 -2.29 17.25 -19.13
N GLY A 129 -3.04 16.21 -19.46
CA GLY A 129 -4.45 16.09 -19.08
C GLY A 129 -4.67 16.03 -17.55
N GLU A 130 -5.94 16.13 -17.14
CA GLU A 130 -6.34 16.09 -15.73
C GLU A 130 -5.76 14.86 -14.98
N HIS A 131 -5.82 13.68 -15.60
CA HIS A 131 -5.28 12.45 -15.03
C HIS A 131 -3.76 12.47 -14.93
N GLY A 132 -3.06 13.04 -15.92
CA GLY A 132 -1.61 13.17 -15.89
C GLY A 132 -1.14 14.06 -14.73
N ARG A 133 -1.83 15.18 -14.52
CA ARG A 133 -1.59 16.08 -13.38
C ARG A 133 -1.88 15.39 -12.04
N ALA A 134 -2.98 14.64 -11.93
CA ALA A 134 -3.33 13.92 -10.72
C ALA A 134 -2.29 12.86 -10.34
N TYR A 135 -1.80 12.08 -11.32
CA TYR A 135 -0.74 11.11 -11.09
C TYR A 135 0.58 11.77 -10.70
N ARG A 136 0.97 12.87 -11.36
CA ARG A 136 2.19 13.61 -10.99
C ARG A 136 2.12 14.19 -9.58
N ALA A 137 0.96 14.74 -9.17
CA ALA A 137 0.75 15.23 -7.82
C ALA A 137 0.83 14.09 -6.78
N ALA A 138 0.26 12.93 -7.09
CA ALA A 138 0.35 11.75 -6.23
C ALA A 138 1.81 11.26 -6.08
N MET A 139 2.58 11.24 -7.17
CA MET A 139 4.01 10.91 -7.13
C MET A 139 4.77 11.89 -6.25
N GLU A 140 4.60 13.20 -6.46
CA GLU A 140 5.27 14.24 -5.68
C GLU A 140 4.96 14.12 -4.18
N PHE A 141 3.69 13.88 -3.84
CA PHE A 141 3.29 13.65 -2.46
C PHE A 141 3.99 12.42 -1.86
N SER A 142 4.00 11.29 -2.57
CA SER A 142 4.68 10.07 -2.09
C SER A 142 6.18 10.25 -1.94
N GLU A 143 6.84 10.92 -2.89
CA GLU A 143 8.29 11.19 -2.87
C GLU A 143 8.66 12.05 -1.64
N ARG A 144 7.89 13.12 -1.38
CA ARG A 144 8.10 13.99 -0.21
C ARG A 144 7.86 13.24 1.11
N MET A 145 6.79 12.46 1.17
CA MET A 145 6.42 11.70 2.38
C MET A 145 7.48 10.65 2.72
N PHE A 146 7.97 9.93 1.71
CA PHE A 146 9.03 8.94 1.89
C PHE A 146 10.37 9.58 2.22
N ALA A 147 10.72 10.72 1.63
CA ALA A 147 11.93 11.46 1.99
C ALA A 147 11.92 11.92 3.46
N ALA A 148 10.79 12.44 3.94
CA ALA A 148 10.63 12.85 5.33
C ALA A 148 10.78 11.67 6.31
N LYS A 149 10.22 10.50 5.97
CA LYS A 149 10.31 9.28 6.78
C LYS A 149 11.70 8.63 6.73
N ALA A 150 12.35 8.56 5.58
CA ALA A 150 13.72 8.05 5.45
C ALA A 150 14.71 8.88 6.30
N CYS A 151 14.48 10.20 6.42
CA CYS A 151 15.26 11.06 7.30
C CYS A 151 15.03 10.79 8.81
N CYS A 152 13.87 10.22 9.19
CA CYS A 152 13.57 9.88 10.58
C CYS A 152 14.13 8.51 10.99
N VAL A 153 14.32 7.57 10.06
CA VAL A 153 14.80 6.20 10.35
C VAL A 153 16.33 6.16 10.47
N SER A 154 17.06 7.08 9.84
CA SER A 154 18.53 7.19 9.95
C SER A 154 19.01 7.94 11.21
N GLY A 155 18.10 8.33 12.10
CA GLY A 155 18.38 9.12 13.30
C GLY A 155 18.41 8.36 14.63
N HIS A 156 18.45 7.02 14.62
CA HIS A 156 18.53 6.18 15.82
C HIS A 156 19.71 5.22 15.76
#